data_AF-A0A925WP97-F1
#
_entry.id   AF-A0A925WP97-F1
#
_cell.length_a   1.000
_cell.length_b   1.000
_cell.length_c   1.000
_cell.angle_alpha   90.00
_cell.angle_beta   90.00
_cell.angle_gamma   90.00
#
_symmetry.space_group_name_H-M   'P 1'
#
loop_
_entity.id
_entity.type
_entity.pdbx_description
1 polymer ?
#
loop_
_entity_poly.entity_id
_entity_poly.type
_entity_poly.pdbx_seq_one_letter_code
_entity_poly.pdbx_strand_id
1 'polypeptide(L)'
;MLTAGQTDGNYTLLQGNAGGYGPAVYATGTGFPIPPYLANSASSQWIHPDSPANQSNHAAGNYTFRTTFDLSAFDPATASVSLSVAVDNALTSVLLNGVATGLTYNSFAALSSPFTLNSGFTSGINTLDFVVVNSPGTVTNPVGLRVQIDRAVATIAAPEPGSLALIAFGTFPILGAIASRRRKAK
;
A
#
# COMPACT_ATOMS: atom_id res chain seq x y z
N MET A 1 -9.68 10.30 -14.15
CA MET A 1 -8.30 10.84 -14.14
C MET A 1 -8.35 12.26 -13.65
N LEU A 2 -7.28 12.71 -12.98
CA LEU A 2 -7.15 14.08 -12.50
C LEU A 2 -6.69 14.97 -13.66
N THR A 3 -7.06 16.26 -13.65
CA THR A 3 -6.52 17.20 -14.63
C THR A 3 -5.09 17.59 -14.28
N ALA A 4 -4.33 18.08 -15.26
CA ALA A 4 -2.95 18.51 -15.05
C ALA A 4 -2.85 19.51 -13.89
N GLY A 5 -1.89 19.30 -12.99
CA GLY A 5 -1.65 20.15 -11.83
C GLY A 5 -2.64 20.00 -10.67
N GLN A 6 -3.63 19.12 -10.76
CA GLN A 6 -4.48 18.80 -9.60
C GLN A 6 -3.72 17.94 -8.61
N THR A 7 -3.90 18.22 -7.31
CA THR A 7 -3.35 17.38 -6.25
C THR A 7 -3.97 15.98 -6.30
N ASP A 8 -3.12 14.96 -6.25
CA ASP A 8 -3.54 13.57 -6.08
C ASP A 8 -3.64 13.24 -4.59
N GLY A 9 -4.86 13.07 -4.09
CA GLY A 9 -5.13 12.78 -2.69
C GLY A 9 -4.73 11.37 -2.24
N ASN A 10 -4.34 10.48 -3.16
CA ASN A 10 -3.90 9.13 -2.82
C ASN A 10 -2.42 9.07 -2.46
N TYR A 11 -1.67 10.14 -2.73
CA TYR A 11 -0.22 10.18 -2.54
C TYR A 11 0.19 11.39 -1.72
N THR A 12 1.25 11.19 -0.93
CA THR A 12 1.95 12.23 -0.20
C THR A 12 3.43 12.16 -0.51
N LEU A 13 4.08 13.31 -0.61
CA LEU A 13 5.53 13.38 -0.79
C LEU A 13 6.19 13.42 0.60
N LEU A 14 6.96 12.39 0.93
CA LEU A 14 7.71 12.33 2.19
C LEU A 14 9.08 13.00 2.09
N GLN A 15 9.69 12.93 0.91
CA GLN A 15 11.00 13.47 0.63
C GLN A 15 11.04 13.95 -0.82
N GLY A 16 11.61 15.13 -1.04
CA GLY A 16 12.02 15.60 -2.36
C GLY A 16 13.33 16.37 -2.21
N ASN A 17 14.36 15.99 -2.99
CA ASN A 17 15.71 16.54 -2.85
C ASN A 17 15.88 17.92 -3.51
N ALA A 18 15.12 18.90 -3.02
CA ALA A 18 15.43 20.33 -3.07
C ALA A 18 14.42 21.01 -2.13
N GLY A 19 14.92 21.63 -1.06
CA GLY A 19 14.10 22.22 -0.01
C GLY A 19 13.03 23.15 -0.57
N GLY A 20 11.76 22.72 -0.48
CA GLY A 20 10.62 23.51 -0.96
C GLY A 20 9.39 22.71 -1.35
N TYR A 21 9.51 21.41 -1.64
CA TYR A 21 8.33 20.59 -1.93
C TYR A 21 7.50 20.38 -0.65
N GLY A 22 6.23 20.75 -0.71
CA GLY A 22 5.25 20.38 0.31
C GLY A 22 4.85 18.91 0.19
N PRO A 23 4.00 18.40 1.11
CA PRO A 23 3.57 17.00 1.09
C PRO A 23 2.63 16.67 -0.08
N ALA A 24 2.23 17.67 -0.88
CA ALA A 24 1.32 17.50 -1.99
C ALA A 24 2.02 16.80 -3.18
N VAL A 25 1.26 15.95 -3.85
CA VAL A 25 1.63 15.28 -5.10
C VAL A 25 0.63 15.69 -6.17
N TYR A 26 1.06 15.86 -7.40
CA TYR A 26 0.26 16.45 -8.46
C TYR A 26 0.18 15.53 -9.68
N ALA A 27 -0.97 15.51 -10.34
CA ALA A 27 -1.16 14.76 -11.58
C ALA A 27 -0.57 15.53 -12.78
N THR A 28 0.16 14.82 -13.63
CA THR A 28 0.79 15.39 -14.84
C THR A 28 -0.24 15.80 -15.91
N GLY A 29 -1.41 15.13 -15.94
CA GLY A 29 -2.36 15.27 -17.03
C GLY A 29 -1.83 14.71 -18.35
N THR A 30 -2.11 15.35 -19.49
CA THR A 30 -1.73 14.84 -20.84
C THR A 30 -0.66 15.69 -21.53
N GLY A 31 -0.13 16.70 -20.84
CA GLY A 31 0.92 17.57 -21.38
C GLY A 31 2.30 16.95 -21.23
N PHE A 32 3.33 17.75 -21.54
CA PHE A 32 4.72 17.40 -21.25
C PHE A 32 4.88 16.88 -19.81
N PRO A 33 5.58 15.75 -19.57
CA PRO A 33 6.46 14.99 -20.48
C PRO A 33 5.79 13.85 -21.28
N ILE A 34 4.47 13.87 -21.48
CA ILE A 34 3.73 12.89 -22.30
C ILE A 34 3.43 13.51 -23.67
N PRO A 35 4.00 13.03 -24.80
CA PRO A 35 5.13 12.09 -24.97
C PRO A 35 6.51 12.71 -24.63
N PRO A 36 7.59 11.91 -24.42
CA PRO A 36 7.73 10.47 -24.72
C PRO A 36 7.29 9.51 -23.62
N TYR A 37 6.80 10.00 -22.48
CA TYR A 37 6.29 9.12 -21.43
C TYR A 37 5.12 8.27 -21.93
N LEU A 38 4.97 7.09 -21.34
CA LEU A 38 3.81 6.24 -21.55
C LEU A 38 2.52 7.03 -21.29
N ALA A 39 1.61 7.07 -22.26
CA ALA A 39 0.34 7.77 -22.10
C ALA A 39 -0.48 7.24 -20.93
N ASN A 40 -1.10 8.15 -20.16
CA ASN A 40 -2.01 7.79 -19.07
C ASN A 40 -3.16 6.89 -19.56
N SER A 41 -3.74 6.12 -18.66
CA SER A 41 -4.89 5.24 -18.94
C SER A 41 -6.00 5.47 -17.92
N ALA A 42 -7.17 4.87 -18.16
CA ALA A 42 -8.27 4.92 -17.20
C ALA A 42 -7.89 4.35 -15.81
N SER A 43 -6.88 3.46 -15.75
CA SER A 43 -6.46 2.77 -14.53
C SER A 43 -5.37 3.50 -13.74
N SER A 44 -4.53 4.32 -14.39
CA SER A 44 -3.41 4.99 -13.73
C SER A 44 -2.90 6.19 -14.53
N GLN A 45 -2.32 7.15 -13.83
CA GLN A 45 -1.74 8.36 -14.41
C GLN A 45 -0.41 8.72 -13.75
N TRP A 46 0.39 9.53 -14.44
CA TRP A 46 1.63 10.08 -13.93
C TRP A 46 1.40 11.12 -12.84
N ILE A 47 2.21 11.04 -11.79
CA ILE A 47 2.29 11.97 -10.67
C ILE A 47 3.72 12.49 -10.48
N HIS A 48 3.83 13.69 -9.91
CA HIS A 48 5.10 14.40 -9.67
C HIS A 48 5.01 15.29 -8.40
N PRO A 49 6.16 15.78 -7.86
CA PRO A 49 6.22 16.44 -6.54
C PRO A 49 5.90 17.94 -6.57
N ASP A 50 5.95 18.60 -7.73
CA ASP A 50 5.84 20.06 -7.81
C ASP A 50 4.45 20.55 -8.26
N SER A 51 4.12 21.78 -7.86
CA SER A 51 3.02 22.58 -8.39
C SER A 51 3.08 22.68 -9.93
N PRO A 52 1.94 22.85 -10.63
CA PRO A 52 1.87 22.89 -12.09
C PRO A 52 2.84 23.84 -12.81
N ALA A 53 3.43 24.82 -12.12
CA ALA A 53 4.36 25.80 -12.69
C ALA A 53 5.75 25.21 -13.07
N ASN A 54 6.15 24.04 -12.55
CA ASN A 54 7.52 23.49 -12.70
C ASN A 54 7.57 22.00 -13.09
N GLN A 55 6.56 21.50 -13.81
CA GLN A 55 6.43 20.07 -14.19
C GLN A 55 7.59 19.51 -15.02
N SER A 56 8.41 20.37 -15.63
CA SER A 56 9.44 19.98 -16.59
C SER A 56 10.87 19.91 -16.04
N ASN A 57 11.14 20.44 -14.85
CA ASN A 57 12.50 20.51 -14.32
C ASN A 57 12.53 20.36 -12.80
N HIS A 58 12.85 19.15 -12.36
CA HIS A 58 13.01 18.81 -10.96
C HIS A 58 14.49 18.62 -10.64
N ALA A 59 14.88 18.95 -9.41
CA ALA A 59 16.24 18.74 -8.94
C ALA A 59 16.62 17.26 -8.97
N ALA A 60 17.92 16.99 -9.09
CA ALA A 60 18.44 15.63 -8.98
C ALA A 60 18.38 15.15 -7.52
N GLY A 61 18.08 13.87 -7.32
CA GLY A 61 18.10 13.19 -6.03
C GLY A 61 16.86 12.33 -5.79
N ASN A 62 16.61 12.05 -4.51
CA ASN A 62 15.58 11.10 -4.10
C ASN A 62 14.23 11.79 -3.86
N TYR A 63 13.19 11.14 -4.35
CA TYR A 63 11.79 11.49 -4.20
C TYR A 63 11.03 10.27 -3.66
N THR A 64 10.42 10.42 -2.49
CA THR A 64 9.68 9.32 -1.86
C THR A 64 8.19 9.63 -1.84
N PHE A 65 7.44 8.92 -2.67
CA PHE A 65 5.99 9.02 -2.75
C PHE A 65 5.35 7.94 -1.87
N ARG A 66 4.48 8.33 -0.94
CA ARG A 66 3.75 7.42 -0.07
C ARG A 66 2.28 7.36 -0.45
N THR A 67 1.74 6.16 -0.56
CA THR A 67 0.29 5.90 -0.49
C THR A 67 -0.03 5.05 0.72
N THR A 68 -1.29 5.12 1.18
CA THR A 68 -1.78 4.37 2.33
C THR A 68 -3.07 3.65 2.01
N PHE A 69 -3.30 2.52 2.70
CA PHE A 69 -4.56 1.78 2.63
C PHE A 69 -4.83 1.12 3.98
N ASP A 70 -6.11 0.93 4.30
CA ASP A 70 -6.54 0.45 5.61
C ASP A 70 -7.04 -1.00 5.53
N LEU A 71 -6.40 -1.87 6.31
CA LEU A 71 -6.76 -3.28 6.48
C LEU A 71 -7.45 -3.55 7.84
N SER A 72 -7.96 -2.53 8.55
CA SER A 72 -8.62 -2.70 9.86
C SER A 72 -9.77 -3.71 9.84
N ALA A 73 -10.49 -3.81 8.73
CA ALA A 73 -11.63 -4.73 8.56
C ALA A 73 -11.26 -6.07 7.90
N PHE A 74 -9.98 -6.29 7.58
CA PHE A 74 -9.50 -7.40 6.76
C PHE A 74 -8.47 -8.24 7.52
N ASP A 75 -8.32 -9.50 7.13
CA ASP A 75 -7.21 -10.35 7.58
C ASP A 75 -5.96 -10.02 6.75
N PRO A 76 -4.91 -9.41 7.34
CA PRO A 76 -3.70 -9.04 6.63
C PRO A 76 -2.95 -10.23 6.04
N ALA A 77 -3.11 -11.44 6.58
CA ALA A 77 -2.47 -12.64 6.07
C ALA A 77 -3.03 -13.09 4.70
N THR A 78 -4.22 -12.60 4.35
CA THR A 78 -4.86 -12.84 3.05
C THR A 78 -4.67 -11.71 2.06
N ALA A 79 -4.07 -10.60 2.50
CA ALA A 79 -3.88 -9.44 1.67
C ALA A 79 -2.85 -9.71 0.56
N SER A 80 -3.19 -9.31 -0.66
CA SER A 80 -2.25 -9.30 -1.78
C SER A 80 -2.54 -8.15 -2.72
N VAL A 81 -1.46 -7.47 -3.14
CA VAL A 81 -1.49 -6.35 -4.07
C VAL A 81 -0.52 -6.66 -5.22
N SER A 82 -1.04 -6.79 -6.43
CA SER A 82 -0.26 -6.81 -7.67
C SER A 82 -0.28 -5.42 -8.27
N LEU A 83 0.91 -4.91 -8.59
CA LEU A 83 1.07 -3.59 -9.19
C LEU A 83 2.13 -3.57 -10.29
N SER A 84 1.99 -2.63 -11.20
CA SER A 84 2.96 -2.33 -12.24
C SER A 84 3.34 -0.85 -12.16
N VAL A 85 4.59 -0.52 -12.47
CA VAL A 85 5.12 0.84 -12.31
C VAL A 85 5.77 1.36 -13.58
N ALA A 86 5.71 2.66 -13.80
CA ALA A 86 6.59 3.39 -14.70
C ALA A 86 7.18 4.57 -13.94
N VAL A 87 8.43 4.92 -14.22
CA VAL A 87 9.17 5.93 -13.44
C VAL A 87 10.13 6.73 -14.32
N ASP A 88 10.38 7.97 -13.94
CA ASP A 88 11.50 8.75 -14.45
C ASP A 88 12.30 9.34 -13.26
N ASN A 89 13.58 9.02 -13.07
CA ASN A 89 14.44 8.16 -13.90
C ASN A 89 14.49 6.69 -13.44
N ALA A 90 14.50 6.44 -12.14
CA ALA A 90 14.60 5.08 -11.62
C ALA A 90 13.90 4.91 -10.28
N LEU A 91 13.14 3.82 -10.14
CA LEU A 91 12.63 3.30 -8.89
C LEU A 91 13.70 2.40 -8.28
N THR A 92 14.24 2.82 -7.13
CA THR A 92 15.32 2.09 -6.44
C THR A 92 14.81 1.21 -5.30
N SER A 93 13.62 1.50 -4.78
CA SER A 93 12.97 0.66 -3.79
C SER A 93 11.48 0.96 -3.74
N VAL A 94 10.70 -0.08 -3.42
CA VAL A 94 9.37 0.06 -2.83
C VAL A 94 9.41 -0.53 -1.44
N LEU A 95 8.92 0.22 -0.45
CA LEU A 95 8.87 -0.24 0.94
C LEU A 95 7.41 -0.45 1.33
N LEU A 96 7.08 -1.65 1.81
CA LEU A 96 5.82 -1.95 2.47
C LEU A 96 6.03 -1.84 3.98
N ASN A 97 5.34 -0.91 4.64
CA ASN A 97 5.47 -0.67 6.08
C ASN A 97 6.93 -0.47 6.53
N GLY A 98 7.74 0.20 5.69
CA GLY A 98 9.17 0.44 5.94
C GLY A 98 10.11 -0.71 5.59
N VAL A 99 9.60 -1.84 5.09
CA VAL A 99 10.41 -2.99 4.66
C VAL A 99 10.50 -3.05 3.14
N ALA A 100 11.73 -3.10 2.61
CA ALA A 100 11.97 -3.18 1.17
C ALA A 100 11.40 -4.46 0.55
N THR A 101 10.67 -4.31 -0.56
CA THR A 101 10.00 -5.42 -1.26
C THR A 101 10.88 -6.06 -2.34
N GLY A 102 11.96 -5.38 -2.74
CA GLY A 102 12.84 -5.79 -3.83
C GLY A 102 12.42 -5.29 -5.21
N LEU A 103 11.27 -4.62 -5.34
CA LEU A 103 10.85 -4.02 -6.61
C LEU A 103 11.74 -2.83 -6.98
N THR A 104 12.36 -2.93 -8.16
CA THR A 104 13.12 -1.84 -8.81
C THR A 104 12.71 -1.76 -10.28
N TYR A 105 12.79 -0.58 -10.88
CA TYR A 105 12.41 -0.35 -12.28
C TYR A 105 12.99 0.96 -12.82
N ASN A 106 13.21 1.08 -14.12
CA ASN A 106 13.88 2.25 -14.70
C ASN A 106 13.41 2.55 -16.14
N SER A 107 12.10 2.73 -16.33
CA SER A 107 11.55 3.15 -17.62
C SER A 107 10.34 4.06 -17.46
N PHE A 108 10.33 5.14 -18.24
CA PHE A 108 9.18 6.02 -18.40
C PHE A 108 8.29 5.63 -19.60
N ALA A 109 8.80 4.79 -20.50
CA ALA A 109 8.16 4.49 -21.78
C ALA A 109 7.20 3.29 -21.71
N ALA A 110 7.28 2.48 -20.65
CA ALA A 110 6.45 1.30 -20.45
C ALA A 110 6.19 1.06 -18.96
N LEU A 111 5.12 0.32 -18.65
CA LEU A 111 4.95 -0.26 -17.32
C LEU A 111 5.89 -1.47 -17.15
N SER A 112 6.33 -1.70 -15.92
CA SER A 112 7.00 -2.93 -15.52
C SER A 112 6.10 -4.15 -15.74
N SER A 113 6.69 -5.34 -15.71
CA SER A 113 5.89 -6.55 -15.43
C SER A 113 5.21 -6.42 -14.06
N PRO A 114 4.02 -7.03 -13.87
CA PRO A 114 3.35 -7.01 -12.58
C PRO A 114 4.23 -7.59 -11.47
N PHE A 115 4.25 -6.91 -10.33
CA PHE A 115 4.94 -7.31 -9.11
C PHE A 115 3.92 -7.52 -7.99
N THR A 116 3.95 -8.69 -7.37
CA THR A 116 2.97 -9.08 -6.35
C THR A 116 3.57 -8.99 -4.94
N LEU A 117 2.92 -8.17 -4.11
CA LEU A 117 3.07 -8.15 -2.67
C LEU A 117 2.04 -9.09 -2.05
N ASN A 118 2.50 -10.02 -1.22
CA ASN A 118 1.66 -11.06 -0.60
C ASN A 118 2.00 -11.33 0.88
N SER A 119 2.87 -10.51 1.47
CA SER A 119 3.29 -10.60 2.87
C SER A 119 3.80 -9.24 3.35
N GLY A 120 3.95 -9.07 4.66
CA GLY A 120 4.40 -7.81 5.28
C GLY A 120 3.27 -6.81 5.60
N PHE A 121 2.01 -7.19 5.31
CA PHE A 121 0.83 -6.42 5.69
C PHE A 121 0.54 -6.56 7.19
N THR A 122 0.02 -5.49 7.78
CA THR A 122 -0.41 -5.43 9.18
C THR A 122 -1.90 -5.07 9.28
N SER A 123 -2.53 -5.34 10.42
CA SER A 123 -3.87 -4.80 10.69
C SER A 123 -3.79 -3.27 10.76
N GLY A 124 -4.85 -2.59 10.31
CA GLY A 124 -4.89 -1.14 10.25
C GLY A 124 -4.22 -0.55 9.01
N ILE A 125 -3.71 0.68 9.17
CA ILE A 125 -3.12 1.45 8.07
C ILE A 125 -1.78 0.83 7.67
N ASN A 126 -1.65 0.52 6.39
CA ASN A 126 -0.42 0.09 5.74
C ASN A 126 0.08 1.20 4.80
N THR A 127 1.39 1.25 4.57
CA THR A 127 2.03 2.24 3.68
C THR A 127 2.83 1.58 2.57
N LEU A 128 2.77 2.14 1.37
CA LEU A 128 3.71 1.87 0.28
C LEU A 128 4.51 3.12 -0.05
N ASP A 129 5.82 3.04 0.11
CA ASP A 129 6.76 4.12 -0.18
C ASP A 129 7.56 3.80 -1.44
N PHE A 130 7.39 4.60 -2.48
CA PHE A 130 8.09 4.49 -3.75
C PHE A 130 9.27 5.45 -3.77
N VAL A 131 10.50 4.92 -3.74
CA VAL A 131 11.74 5.70 -3.74
C VAL A 131 12.23 5.87 -5.19
N VAL A 132 11.93 7.02 -5.76
CA VAL A 132 12.32 7.40 -7.11
C VAL A 132 13.57 8.27 -7.06
N VAL A 133 14.55 7.95 -7.88
CA VAL A 133 15.76 8.74 -8.07
C VAL A 133 15.65 9.49 -9.40
N ASN A 134 15.75 10.81 -9.31
CA ASN A 134 15.93 11.70 -10.43
C ASN A 134 17.44 11.94 -10.62
N SER A 135 17.97 11.59 -11.78
CA SER A 135 19.36 11.78 -12.18
C SER A 135 19.63 13.25 -12.51
N PRO A 136 20.90 13.69 -12.55
CA PRO A 136 21.25 15.03 -12.99
C PRO A 136 20.82 15.30 -14.44
N GLY A 137 20.05 16.37 -14.63
CA GLY A 137 19.70 16.95 -15.93
C GLY A 137 19.97 18.46 -15.94
N THR A 138 20.15 19.04 -17.12
CA THR A 138 20.65 20.43 -17.27
C THR A 138 19.60 21.45 -17.72
N VAL A 139 18.48 21.02 -18.33
CA VAL A 139 17.46 21.94 -18.90
C VAL A 139 16.04 21.41 -18.73
N THR A 140 15.83 20.11 -18.92
CA THR A 140 14.55 19.43 -18.77
C THR A 140 14.81 18.14 -18.03
N ASN A 141 14.29 18.03 -16.82
CA ASN A 141 14.59 16.94 -15.89
C ASN A 141 13.35 16.55 -15.07
N PRO A 142 12.26 16.09 -15.73
CA PRO A 142 11.05 15.69 -15.04
C PRO A 142 11.30 14.46 -14.16
N VAL A 143 10.80 14.50 -12.92
CA VAL A 143 10.66 13.29 -12.10
C VAL A 143 9.21 12.84 -12.19
N GLY A 144 9.00 11.53 -12.35
CA GLY A 144 7.66 10.98 -12.50
C GLY A 144 7.53 9.62 -11.86
N LEU A 145 6.36 9.38 -11.28
CA LEU A 145 5.93 8.06 -10.86
C LEU A 145 4.55 7.80 -11.47
N ARG A 146 4.35 6.59 -11.98
CA ARG A 146 3.03 6.08 -12.32
C ARG A 146 2.92 4.67 -11.77
N VAL A 147 1.89 4.45 -10.95
CA VAL A 147 1.59 3.15 -10.36
C VAL A 147 0.23 2.69 -10.86
N GLN A 148 0.17 1.48 -11.36
CA GLN A 148 -1.07 0.79 -11.71
C GLN A 148 -1.28 -0.35 -10.71
N ILE A 149 -2.41 -0.34 -10.02
CA ILE A 149 -2.86 -1.50 -9.25
C ILE A 149 -3.55 -2.45 -10.21
N ASP A 150 -2.91 -3.58 -10.50
CA ASP A 150 -3.45 -4.60 -11.42
C ASP A 150 -4.49 -5.46 -10.70
N ARG A 151 -4.25 -5.73 -9.40
CA ARG A 151 -5.15 -6.48 -8.53
C ARG A 151 -4.87 -6.16 -7.07
N ALA A 152 -5.91 -6.00 -6.27
CA ALA A 152 -5.82 -5.94 -4.81
C ALA A 152 -6.91 -6.81 -4.20
N VAL A 153 -6.55 -7.68 -3.27
CA VAL A 153 -7.49 -8.57 -2.58
C VAL A 153 -7.12 -8.68 -1.10
N ALA A 154 -8.13 -8.79 -0.24
CA ALA A 154 -8.01 -9.21 1.15
C ALA A 154 -9.38 -9.75 1.58
N THR A 155 -9.42 -10.76 2.45
CA THR A 155 -10.68 -11.26 3.02
C THR A 155 -11.00 -10.52 4.30
N ILE A 156 -12.29 -10.38 4.62
CA ILE A 156 -12.71 -9.81 5.90
C ILE A 156 -12.09 -10.63 7.05
N ALA A 157 -11.66 -9.94 8.12
CA ALA A 157 -11.20 -10.63 9.31
C ALA A 157 -12.36 -11.46 9.88
N ALA A 158 -12.10 -12.71 10.25
CA ALA A 158 -13.08 -13.51 10.96
C ALA A 158 -13.41 -12.80 12.29
N PRO A 159 -14.68 -12.74 12.72
CA PRO A 159 -15.00 -12.32 14.07
C PRO A 159 -14.22 -13.21 15.04
N GLU A 160 -13.43 -12.60 15.93
CA GLU A 160 -12.71 -13.34 16.97
C GLU A 160 -13.71 -14.27 17.69
N PRO A 161 -13.42 -15.58 17.84
CA PRO A 161 -14.27 -16.52 18.60
C PRO A 161 -14.38 -16.22 20.11
N GLY A 162 -14.24 -14.96 20.55
CA GLY A 162 -13.98 -14.55 21.93
C GLY A 162 -15.14 -13.90 22.71
N SER A 163 -16.33 -13.69 22.12
CA SER A 163 -17.51 -13.21 22.88
C SER A 163 -18.56 -14.30 23.14
N LEU A 164 -18.25 -15.56 22.88
CA LEU A 164 -18.89 -16.64 23.63
C LEU A 164 -18.07 -16.84 24.88
N ALA A 165 -18.35 -16.02 25.91
CA ALA A 165 -18.11 -16.46 27.26
C ALA A 165 -18.73 -17.85 27.38
N LEU A 166 -17.89 -18.88 27.49
CA LEU A 166 -18.31 -20.21 27.89
C LEU A 166 -18.79 -20.06 29.33
N ILE A 167 -19.99 -19.51 29.52
CA ILE A 167 -20.73 -19.70 30.75
C ILE A 167 -21.13 -21.16 30.70
N ALA A 168 -20.27 -22.00 31.27
CA ALA A 168 -20.60 -23.35 31.63
C ALA A 168 -21.73 -23.28 32.68
N PHE A 169 -22.98 -23.12 32.21
CA PHE A 169 -24.14 -23.48 33.01
C PHE A 169 -24.10 -24.99 33.15
N GLY A 170 -23.86 -25.43 34.38
CA GLY A 170 -23.59 -26.82 34.70
C GLY A 170 -24.79 -27.76 34.54
N THR A 171 -24.50 -29.03 34.79
CA THR A 171 -25.28 -30.02 35.57
C THR A 171 -25.23 -31.37 34.87
N PHE A 172 -24.58 -32.35 35.51
CA PHE A 172 -25.09 -33.72 35.53
C PHE A 172 -24.68 -34.38 36.85
N PRO A 173 -25.64 -34.83 37.68
CA PRO A 173 -25.38 -35.83 38.70
C PRO A 173 -25.40 -37.21 38.03
N ILE A 174 -24.41 -38.06 38.29
CA ILE A 174 -24.54 -39.50 38.01
C ILE A 174 -24.36 -40.27 39.31
N LEU A 175 -25.48 -40.90 39.68
CA LEU A 175 -25.67 -41.95 40.68
C LEU A 175 -24.56 -43.03 40.66
N GLY A 176 -24.25 -43.54 41.85
CA GLY A 176 -24.11 -44.99 42.04
C GLY A 176 -22.79 -45.46 42.66
N ALA A 177 -22.77 -45.61 43.99
CA ALA A 177 -22.01 -46.69 44.62
C ALA A 177 -22.78 -47.22 45.83
N ILE A 178 -23.30 -48.43 45.66
CA ILE A 178 -23.92 -49.28 46.68
C ILE A 178 -22.84 -49.70 47.68
N ALA A 179 -23.05 -49.47 48.98
CA ALA A 179 -22.40 -50.22 50.04
C ALA A 179 -23.36 -50.46 51.21
N SER A 180 -23.24 -51.65 51.78
CA SER A 180 -24.32 -52.45 52.35
C SER A 180 -24.48 -52.34 53.87
N ARG A 181 -25.73 -52.59 54.32
CA ARG A 181 -26.16 -53.33 55.53
C ARG A 181 -25.71 -52.81 56.91
N ARG A 182 -26.70 -52.58 57.79
CA ARG A 182 -27.12 -53.56 58.82
C ARG A 182 -28.38 -53.08 59.57
N ARG A 183 -29.39 -53.94 59.65
CA ARG A 183 -30.55 -53.84 60.55
C ARG A 183 -30.17 -54.35 61.95
N LYS A 184 -30.64 -53.68 63.01
CA LYS A 184 -31.09 -54.24 64.30
C LYS A 184 -32.18 -53.28 64.80
N ALA A 185 -33.46 -53.63 64.88
CA ALA A 185 -34.18 -54.64 65.68
C ALA A 185 -34.62 -54.12 67.06
N LYS A 186 -35.95 -54.11 67.22
CA LYS A 186 -36.82 -53.93 68.39
C LYS A 186 -37.02 -52.53 68.94
#